data_AF-A0A0L0FUD1-F1
#
_entry.id   AF-A0A0L0FUD1-F1
#
_cell.length_a   1.000
_cell.length_b   1.000
_cell.length_c   1.000
_cell.angle_alpha   90.00
_cell.angle_beta   90.00
_cell.angle_gamma   90.00
#
_symmetry.space_group_name_H-M   'P 1'
#
loop_
_entity.id
_entity.type
_entity.pdbx_description
1 polymer ?
#
loop_
_entity_poly.entity_id
_entity_poly.type
_entity_poly.pdbx_seq_one_letter_code
_entity_poly.pdbx_strand_id
1 'polypeptide(L)'
;MRTTSVAVAVLASMALSTMASPTIRDSEMDIKPQASDAYECSDVMCMMHCEEGFKQDEFGCDICECVEPEEHKCPEAMCTMYCEEGFQQDGFGCDICKCVEPEEHKCSDV
;
A
#
# COMPACT_ATOMS: atom_id res chain seq x y z
N MET A 1 60.24 -38.00 -52.46
CA MET A 1 59.69 -38.84 -51.36
C MET A 1 58.37 -39.47 -51.85
N ARG A 2 58.35 -40.76 -52.24
CA ARG A 2 57.73 -41.90 -51.50
C ARG A 2 56.35 -41.55 -50.90
N THR A 3 55.24 -41.69 -51.63
CA THR A 3 54.35 -42.88 -51.83
C THR A 3 53.55 -43.34 -50.61
N THR A 4 52.28 -43.72 -50.89
CA THR A 4 51.27 -44.51 -50.13
C THR A 4 50.46 -43.74 -49.06
N SER A 5 49.19 -43.39 -49.29
CA SER A 5 48.00 -44.29 -49.27
C SER A 5 48.05 -45.29 -48.13
N VAL A 6 47.37 -44.97 -47.02
CA VAL A 6 46.82 -46.00 -46.13
C VAL A 6 45.41 -45.54 -45.72
N ALA A 7 44.43 -45.98 -46.51
CA ALA A 7 43.09 -46.17 -46.02
C ALA A 7 43.17 -47.21 -44.90
N VAL A 8 43.02 -46.79 -43.64
CA VAL A 8 42.79 -47.72 -42.55
C VAL A 8 41.29 -48.00 -42.52
N ALA A 9 40.90 -48.99 -43.31
CA ALA A 9 39.60 -49.63 -43.20
C ALA A 9 39.53 -50.34 -41.85
N VAL A 10 38.87 -49.71 -40.87
CA VAL A 10 38.41 -50.41 -39.67
C VAL A 10 37.06 -51.03 -40.00
N LEU A 11 37.09 -52.25 -40.52
CA LEU A 11 35.91 -53.11 -40.66
C LEU A 11 35.65 -53.78 -39.31
N ALA A 12 34.62 -53.31 -38.60
CA ALA A 12 33.93 -54.07 -37.57
C ALA A 12 32.50 -53.51 -37.38
N SER A 13 31.56 -54.16 -38.08
CA SER A 13 30.16 -54.43 -37.78
C SER A 13 29.54 -53.72 -36.56
N MET A 14 28.40 -53.03 -36.70
CA MET A 14 27.09 -53.32 -36.05
C MET A 14 25.95 -52.53 -36.74
N ALA A 15 24.73 -53.03 -36.59
CA ALA A 15 23.54 -52.84 -37.40
C ALA A 15 22.96 -51.41 -37.51
N LEU A 16 22.13 -51.23 -38.55
CA LEU A 16 21.28 -50.08 -38.82
C LEU A 16 20.45 -49.67 -37.59
N SER A 17 20.40 -48.36 -37.31
CA SER A 17 19.20 -47.69 -36.79
C SER A 17 19.35 -46.17 -37.00
N THR A 18 18.76 -45.70 -38.10
CA THR A 18 18.42 -44.28 -38.27
C THR A 18 17.35 -43.93 -37.24
N MET A 19 17.73 -43.27 -36.14
CA MET A 19 16.79 -42.69 -35.19
C MET A 19 16.61 -41.23 -35.55
N ALA A 20 15.61 -40.96 -36.37
CA ALA A 20 15.02 -39.65 -36.49
C ALA A 20 14.48 -39.22 -35.10
N SER A 21 14.79 -37.98 -34.75
CA SER A 21 14.20 -37.11 -33.71
C SER A 21 14.10 -37.61 -32.26
N PRO A 22 14.72 -36.88 -31.32
CA PRO A 22 13.97 -36.29 -30.24
C PRO A 22 13.52 -34.90 -30.69
N THR A 23 12.22 -34.74 -30.93
CA THR A 23 11.57 -33.44 -30.77
C THR A 23 12.02 -32.91 -29.40
N ILE A 24 12.89 -31.89 -29.39
CA ILE A 24 13.10 -31.11 -28.18
C ILE A 24 11.73 -30.56 -27.87
N ARG A 25 11.11 -31.20 -26.87
CA ARG A 25 9.82 -30.85 -26.31
C ARG A 25 9.76 -29.34 -26.21
N ASP A 26 8.66 -28.77 -26.72
CA ASP A 26 8.13 -27.50 -26.24
C ASP A 26 8.37 -27.43 -24.74
N SER A 27 9.47 -26.80 -24.38
CA SER A 27 9.60 -26.16 -23.09
C SER A 27 9.04 -24.79 -23.40
N GLU A 28 7.70 -24.75 -23.50
CA GLU A 28 6.94 -23.62 -23.04
C GLU A 28 7.51 -23.38 -21.64
N MET A 29 8.55 -22.55 -21.56
CA MET A 29 8.91 -21.87 -20.35
C MET A 29 7.76 -20.89 -20.21
N ASP A 30 6.63 -21.41 -19.72
CA ASP A 30 5.59 -20.64 -19.09
C ASP A 30 6.32 -19.83 -18.02
N ILE A 31 6.72 -18.61 -18.41
CA ILE A 31 6.95 -17.54 -17.46
C ILE A 31 5.55 -17.24 -16.93
N LYS A 32 5.06 -18.12 -16.06
CA LYS A 32 3.91 -17.83 -15.24
C LYS A 32 4.36 -16.63 -14.42
N PRO A 33 3.72 -15.45 -14.55
CA PRO A 33 4.03 -14.34 -13.65
C PRO A 33 3.89 -14.91 -12.25
N GLN A 34 5.01 -14.94 -11.52
CA GLN A 34 4.93 -15.34 -10.14
C GLN A 34 4.01 -14.32 -9.49
N ALA A 35 2.99 -14.78 -8.76
CA ALA A 35 2.12 -13.92 -7.98
C ALA A 35 2.86 -13.11 -6.88
N SER A 36 4.20 -13.18 -6.88
CA SER A 36 5.14 -12.57 -5.94
C SER A 36 5.51 -11.12 -6.29
N ASP A 37 4.89 -10.53 -7.32
CA ASP A 37 4.92 -9.06 -7.48
C ASP A 37 3.91 -8.38 -6.52
N ALA A 38 3.32 -9.14 -5.59
CA ALA A 38 2.69 -8.60 -4.40
C ALA A 38 3.80 -8.11 -3.45
N TYR A 39 3.91 -6.80 -3.27
CA TYR A 39 4.75 -6.22 -2.24
C TYR A 39 4.23 -6.69 -0.87
N GLU A 40 4.96 -7.60 -0.22
CA GLU A 40 4.64 -8.09 1.12
C GLU A 40 5.35 -7.22 2.15
N CYS A 41 4.60 -6.75 3.15
CA CYS A 41 5.16 -5.96 4.25
C CYS A 41 6.07 -6.83 5.13
N SER A 42 7.18 -6.24 5.58
CA SER A 42 7.98 -6.85 6.65
C SER A 42 7.23 -6.75 7.98
N ASP A 43 7.37 -7.74 8.85
CA ASP A 43 6.89 -7.67 10.23
C ASP A 43 7.75 -6.66 11.01
N VAL A 44 7.32 -5.40 11.05
CA VAL A 44 8.01 -4.33 11.77
C VAL A 44 7.49 -4.26 13.21
N MET A 45 8.40 -4.35 14.18
CA MET A 45 8.10 -4.21 15.61
C MET A 45 8.59 -2.85 16.10
N CYS A 46 7.67 -1.91 16.29
CA CYS A 46 7.97 -0.57 16.79
C CYS A 46 8.04 -0.55 18.33
N MET A 47 8.95 0.24 18.91
CA MET A 47 9.10 0.37 20.37
C MET A 47 8.12 1.40 20.99
N MET A 48 7.21 1.95 20.19
CA MET A 48 6.26 2.99 20.56
C MET A 48 4.83 2.53 20.31
N HIS A 49 3.89 3.12 21.02
CA HIS A 49 2.46 2.92 20.83
C HIS A 49 1.84 4.18 20.24
N CYS A 50 1.09 4.03 19.16
CA CYS A 50 0.37 5.11 18.48
C CYS A 50 -1.13 4.90 18.66
N GLU A 51 -1.84 5.88 19.20
CA GLU A 51 -3.28 5.80 19.50
C GLU A 51 -4.10 5.69 18.20
N GLU A 52 -3.78 6.49 17.20
CA GLU A 52 -4.41 6.50 15.86
C GLU A 52 -3.77 5.49 14.89
N GLY A 53 -2.82 4.68 15.36
CA GLY A 53 -2.08 3.71 14.54
C GLY A 53 -0.81 4.27 13.87
N PHE A 54 -0.18 3.43 13.05
CA PHE A 54 1.07 3.74 12.36
C PHE A 54 0.81 4.30 10.95
N LYS A 55 1.68 5.20 10.50
CA LYS A 55 1.69 5.65 9.11
C LYS A 55 2.05 4.49 8.19
N GLN A 56 1.58 4.58 6.95
CA GLN A 56 1.90 3.63 5.90
C GLN A 56 2.76 4.28 4.82
N ASP A 57 3.66 3.49 4.23
CA ASP A 57 4.42 3.87 3.06
C ASP A 57 3.58 3.83 1.76
N GLU A 58 4.21 4.08 0.62
CA GLU A 58 3.54 4.09 -0.70
C GLU A 58 2.99 2.71 -1.13
N PHE A 59 3.39 1.64 -0.44
CA PHE A 59 2.95 0.28 -0.67
C PHE A 59 1.92 -0.20 0.36
N GLY A 60 1.57 0.66 1.33
CA GLY A 60 0.59 0.35 2.38
C GLY A 60 1.18 -0.40 3.58
N CYS A 61 2.50 -0.37 3.77
CA CYS A 61 3.15 -1.04 4.89
C CYS A 61 3.40 -0.09 6.05
N ASP A 62 3.11 -0.56 7.26
CA ASP A 62 3.28 0.21 8.48
C ASP A 62 4.76 0.56 8.72
N ILE A 63 5.01 1.83 8.99
CA ILE A 63 6.31 2.36 9.41
C ILE A 63 6.25 2.81 10.86
N CYS A 64 7.38 2.87 11.56
CA CYS A 64 7.43 3.31 12.96
C CYS A 64 7.29 4.83 13.15
N GLU A 65 6.25 5.40 12.54
CA GLU A 65 5.81 6.78 12.70
C GLU A 65 4.31 6.77 13.03
N CYS A 66 3.86 7.57 14.00
CA CYS A 66 2.44 7.64 14.34
C CYS A 66 1.66 8.50 13.35
N VAL A 67 0.42 8.11 13.07
CA VAL A 67 -0.56 9.03 12.48
C VAL A 67 -0.80 10.18 13.47
N GLU A 68 -0.70 11.41 12.98
CA GLU A 68 -1.01 12.58 13.80
C GLU A 68 -2.53 12.69 13.95
N PRO A 69 -3.04 12.96 15.17
CA PRO A 69 -4.47 13.15 15.34
C PRO A 69 -4.92 14.34 14.50
N GLU A 70 -5.97 14.13 13.71
CA GLU A 70 -6.65 15.23 13.03
C GLU A 70 -7.33 16.08 14.11
N GLU A 71 -6.62 17.13 14.57
CA GLU A 71 -7.25 18.13 15.43
C GLU A 71 -8.42 18.73 14.64
N HIS A 72 -9.64 18.56 15.15
CA HIS A 72 -10.81 19.12 14.52
C HIS A 72 -10.72 20.65 14.57
N LYS A 73 -10.30 21.25 13.45
CA LYS A 73 -10.16 22.70 13.32
C LYS A 73 -11.51 23.29 12.95
N CYS A 74 -12.06 24.08 13.86
CA CYS A 74 -13.25 24.85 13.55
C CYS A 74 -12.96 25.87 12.44
N PRO A 75 -13.81 25.97 11.41
CA PRO A 75 -13.72 27.06 10.46
C PRO A 75 -13.96 28.38 11.20
N GLU A 76 -13.31 29.45 10.76
CA GLU A 76 -13.60 30.78 11.30
C GLU A 76 -15.06 31.14 10.97
N ALA A 77 -15.86 31.36 12.01
CA ALA A 77 -17.25 31.76 11.86
C ALA A 77 -17.33 33.20 11.34
N MET A 78 -17.41 33.35 10.02
CA MET A 78 -17.52 34.66 9.35
C MET A 78 -18.95 35.20 9.42
N CYS A 79 -19.41 35.57 10.61
CA CYS A 79 -20.73 36.16 10.86
C CYS A 79 -20.59 37.67 11.10
N THR A 80 -21.51 38.49 10.58
CA THR A 80 -21.49 39.96 10.77
C THR A 80 -22.34 40.44 11.95
N MET A 81 -22.97 39.51 12.68
CA MET A 81 -23.85 39.80 13.82
C MET A 81 -23.07 39.81 15.13
N TYR A 82 -23.56 40.58 16.10
CA TYR A 82 -23.06 40.59 17.46
C TYR A 82 -24.04 39.85 18.37
N CYS A 83 -23.51 38.97 19.23
CA CYS A 83 -24.28 38.23 20.23
C CYS A 83 -23.76 38.60 21.61
N GLU A 84 -24.62 39.09 22.51
CA GLU A 84 -24.24 39.53 23.86
C GLU A 84 -23.68 38.37 24.70
N GLU A 85 -24.34 37.20 24.64
CA GLU A 85 -23.94 35.98 25.35
C GLU A 85 -22.99 35.07 24.53
N GLY A 86 -22.55 35.53 23.36
CA GLY A 86 -21.71 34.75 22.43
C GLY A 86 -22.48 33.87 21.44
N PHE A 87 -21.73 33.10 20.64
CA PHE A 87 -22.26 32.23 19.59
C PHE A 87 -22.55 30.82 20.12
N GLN A 88 -23.60 30.20 19.58
CA GLN A 88 -23.85 28.77 19.79
C GLN A 88 -22.75 27.95 19.12
N GLN A 89 -22.50 26.76 19.66
CA GLN A 89 -21.57 25.79 19.09
C GLN A 89 -22.31 24.58 18.50
N ASP A 90 -21.73 23.99 17.46
CA ASP A 90 -22.21 22.72 16.90
C ASP A 90 -21.74 21.50 17.72
N GLY A 91 -22.02 20.29 17.23
CA GLY A 91 -21.64 19.04 17.90
C GLY A 91 -20.13 18.80 18.01
N PHE A 92 -19.31 19.62 17.34
CA PHE A 92 -17.85 19.57 17.38
C PHE A 92 -17.26 20.73 18.20
N GLY A 93 -18.10 21.56 18.81
CA GLY A 93 -17.65 22.73 19.58
C GLY A 93 -17.31 23.95 18.73
N CYS A 94 -17.73 23.97 17.46
CA CYS A 94 -17.43 25.08 16.56
C CYS A 94 -18.52 26.13 16.57
N ASP A 95 -18.13 27.40 16.69
CA ASP A 95 -19.04 28.53 16.68
C ASP A 95 -19.83 28.57 15.35
N ILE A 96 -21.15 28.72 15.46
CA ILE A 96 -22.05 28.90 14.33
C ILE A 96 -22.71 30.28 14.39
N CYS A 97 -23.21 30.80 13.26
CA CYS A 97 -23.89 32.09 13.19
C CYS A 97 -25.29 32.08 13.85
N LYS A 98 -25.36 31.74 15.14
CA LYS A 98 -26.55 31.78 15.99
C LYS A 98 -26.15 32.24 17.38
N CYS A 99 -26.92 33.15 17.99
CA CYS A 99 -26.65 33.62 19.34
C CYS A 99 -27.15 32.64 20.40
N VAL A 100 -26.43 32.54 21.52
CA VAL A 100 -26.95 31.89 22.73
C VAL A 100 -28.16 32.67 23.23
N GLU A 101 -29.25 31.99 23.56
CA GLU A 101 -30.45 32.62 24.12
C GLU A 101 -30.19 32.98 25.59
N PRO A 102 -30.51 34.22 26.02
CA PRO A 102 -30.31 34.62 27.40
C PRO A 102 -31.28 33.88 28.33
N GLU A 103 -30.76 33.39 29.45
CA GLU A 103 -31.60 32.87 30.53
C GLU A 103 -32.38 34.05 31.15
N GLU A 104 -33.71 34.06 31.00
CA GLU A 104 -34.51 35.13 31.56
C GLU A 104 -34.45 35.12 33.10
N HIS A 105 -33.67 36.05 33.66
CA HIS A 105 -33.74 36.39 35.07
C HIS A 105 -35.12 36.99 35.36
N LYS A 106 -36.05 36.15 35.82
CA LYS A 106 -37.33 36.59 36.37
C LYS A 106 -37.07 37.54 37.53
N CYS A 107 -37.31 38.83 37.34
CA CYS A 107 -37.44 39.76 38.45
C CYS A 107 -38.65 39.31 39.29
N SER A 108 -38.40 38.81 40.49
CA SER A 108 -39.46 38.69 41.50
C SER A 108 -39.72 40.08 42.04
N ASP A 109 -40.84 40.68 41.63
CA ASP A 109 -41.34 41.93 42.20
C ASP A 109 -41.52 41.76 43.73
N VAL A 110 -40.67 42.42 44.52
CA VAL A 110 -40.79 42.55 45.99
C VAL A 110 -41.06 44.00 46.34
#